data_AF-A0A0F9AHD6-F1
#
_entry.id   AF-A0A0F9AHD6-F1
#
_cell.length_a   1.000
_cell.length_b   1.000
_cell.length_c   1.000
_cell.angle_alpha   90.00
_cell.angle_beta   90.00
_cell.angle_gamma   90.00
#
_symmetry.space_group_name_H-M   'P 1'
#
loop_
_entity.id
_entity.type
_entity.pdbx_description
1 polymer ?
#
loop_
_entity_poly.entity_id
_entity_poly.type
_entity_poly.pdbx_seq_one_letter_code
_entity_poly.pdbx_strand_id
1 'polypeptide(L)'
;RLAVPMFLFSNSYEHYLLMVSSILHTIEGISESLIFDKYGLSEKDIAAVLDETGTPAGWYPLIQGYEAIPSLPDDLAQLPDEIVALLAGCERRAYPEAELTHVKNKLRSLYKAGSGAKEEGEWTELGDSREDFEEQATAGALIPIPTETFLEELSQKIKIHPISIYRLLKEGIEEHAWRCLPEEKRIQEDRFTVLVLQLLGHRWPVQIEQGEAVPEWADQDGIIPITEGCGEKTLLERIRERIVHEFPADTVAQMVKNAFNFPVKLVEVEKNIYCLELFHGPTLAFKDFGGRFMAECLAQFSQGEKTTILTATSGDTGAAVAHAFYNKPNIDVVILYPKGKISLAQQKLFTTLGNNIHCYAVDGSFDDCQAMVKNAFLDDEVKSRLGLNSANSINISRLVAQVCYYFEAIAQLPKQQRANAHISVPSGNFGNVCAAMIGAVIGLPVAKLSATTNQNDTVPRFMLDKNWAPNAT
;
A
#
# COMPACT_ATOMS: atom_id res chain seq x y z
N ARG A 1 -30.44 -27.40 -5.43
CA ARG A 1 -29.66 -28.01 -6.54
C ARG A 1 -29.55 -26.98 -7.65
N LEU A 2 -28.44 -26.26 -7.66
CA LEU A 2 -27.72 -25.73 -8.83
C LEU A 2 -26.58 -24.91 -8.24
N ALA A 3 -25.43 -25.56 -8.16
CA ALA A 3 -24.16 -24.94 -7.83
C ALA A 3 -23.72 -24.11 -9.04
N VAL A 4 -23.27 -22.88 -8.80
CA VAL A 4 -22.45 -22.12 -9.72
C VAL A 4 -21.26 -21.61 -8.89
N PRO A 5 -20.01 -21.97 -9.22
CA PRO A 5 -18.87 -21.71 -8.36
C PRO A 5 -18.41 -20.25 -8.46
N MET A 6 -18.25 -19.64 -7.28
CA MET A 6 -17.51 -18.41 -7.05
C MET A 6 -16.02 -18.70 -7.33
N PHE A 7 -15.48 -18.17 -8.42
CA PHE A 7 -14.05 -18.21 -8.72
C PHE A 7 -13.44 -16.81 -8.56
N LEU A 8 -12.54 -16.71 -7.57
CA LEU A 8 -11.29 -15.93 -7.50
C LEU A 8 -11.28 -14.50 -8.11
N PHE A 9 -11.12 -13.49 -7.26
CA PHE A 9 -10.77 -12.13 -7.65
C PHE A 9 -9.37 -12.10 -8.30
N SER A 10 -9.40 -12.18 -9.63
CA SER A 10 -8.48 -11.74 -10.69
C SER A 10 -6.98 -12.04 -10.57
N ASN A 11 -6.62 -13.28 -10.91
CA ASN A 11 -5.36 -13.58 -11.60
C ASN A 11 -5.17 -12.72 -12.88
N SER A 12 -6.24 -12.15 -13.46
CA SER A 12 -6.22 -11.50 -14.78
C SER A 12 -5.44 -10.19 -14.86
N TYR A 13 -5.34 -9.40 -13.78
CA TYR A 13 -4.63 -8.11 -13.83
C TYR A 13 -3.10 -8.29 -13.73
N GLU A 14 -2.63 -9.12 -12.80
CA GLU A 14 -1.22 -9.53 -12.77
C GLU A 14 -0.82 -10.25 -14.07
N HIS A 15 -1.70 -11.12 -14.59
CA HIS A 15 -1.49 -11.79 -15.86
C HIS A 15 -1.39 -10.80 -17.03
N TYR A 16 -2.20 -9.76 -17.02
CA TYR A 16 -2.17 -8.68 -18.00
C TYR A 16 -0.86 -7.89 -17.91
N LEU A 17 -0.41 -7.54 -16.71
CA LEU A 17 0.86 -6.84 -16.51
C LEU A 17 2.06 -7.69 -16.94
N LEU A 18 2.09 -8.98 -16.56
CA LEU A 18 3.13 -9.91 -17.00
C LEU A 18 3.15 -10.09 -18.52
N MET A 19 1.97 -10.11 -19.14
CA MET A 19 1.83 -10.18 -20.58
C MET A 19 2.40 -8.95 -21.29
N VAL A 20 2.00 -7.76 -20.86
CA VAL A 20 2.50 -6.49 -21.43
C VAL A 20 4.00 -6.34 -21.18
N SER A 21 4.47 -6.65 -19.97
CA SER A 21 5.90 -6.65 -19.62
C SER A 21 6.68 -7.60 -20.53
N SER A 22 6.22 -8.84 -20.77
CA SER A 22 6.91 -9.79 -21.65
C SER A 22 7.15 -9.26 -23.06
N ILE A 23 6.23 -8.44 -23.55
CA ILE A 23 6.32 -7.82 -24.87
C ILE A 23 7.25 -6.61 -24.83
N LEU A 24 7.15 -5.76 -23.80
CA LEU A 24 8.02 -4.59 -23.65
C LEU A 24 9.50 -4.97 -23.54
N HIS A 25 9.87 -6.02 -22.80
CA HIS A 25 11.27 -6.49 -22.75
C HIS A 25 11.74 -7.08 -24.07
N THR A 26 10.82 -7.66 -24.84
CA THR A 26 11.15 -8.11 -26.20
C THR A 26 11.45 -6.88 -27.09
N ILE A 27 10.64 -5.82 -26.99
CA ILE A 27 10.82 -4.55 -27.72
C ILE A 27 12.12 -3.86 -27.33
N GLU A 28 12.49 -3.91 -26.07
CA GLU A 28 13.75 -3.37 -25.56
C GLU A 28 14.94 -4.07 -26.21
N GLY A 29 14.97 -5.41 -26.20
CA GLY A 29 16.01 -6.18 -26.88
C GLY A 29 16.10 -5.87 -28.38
N ILE A 30 14.96 -5.62 -29.04
CA ILE A 30 14.92 -5.18 -30.45
C ILE A 30 15.50 -3.78 -30.60
N SER A 31 15.11 -2.86 -29.73
CA SER A 31 15.55 -1.47 -29.79
C SER A 31 17.06 -1.39 -29.69
N GLU A 32 17.65 -2.16 -28.78
CA GLU A 32 19.09 -2.24 -28.60
C GLU A 32 19.79 -2.91 -29.80
N SER A 33 19.23 -3.99 -30.34
CA SER A 33 19.73 -4.61 -31.58
C SER A 33 19.71 -3.62 -32.75
N LEU A 34 18.64 -2.86 -32.91
CA LEU A 34 18.51 -1.84 -33.96
C LEU A 34 19.50 -0.69 -33.76
N ILE A 35 19.78 -0.31 -32.52
CA ILE A 35 20.80 0.69 -32.20
C ILE A 35 22.17 0.16 -32.63
N PHE A 36 22.56 -1.04 -32.21
CA PHE A 36 23.86 -1.62 -32.59
C PHE A 36 24.04 -1.70 -34.11
N ASP A 37 22.99 -2.12 -34.84
CA ASP A 37 22.97 -2.14 -36.30
C ASP A 37 23.13 -0.73 -36.91
N LYS A 38 22.45 0.28 -36.37
CA LYS A 38 22.53 1.66 -36.88
C LYS A 38 23.91 2.29 -36.66
N TYR A 39 24.58 1.94 -35.56
CA TYR A 39 25.93 2.40 -35.27
C TYR A 39 27.02 1.55 -35.96
N GLY A 40 26.65 0.42 -36.58
CA GLY A 40 27.58 -0.44 -37.30
C GLY A 40 28.66 -1.04 -36.40
N LEU A 41 28.31 -1.36 -35.15
CA LEU A 41 29.22 -1.91 -34.16
C LEU A 41 29.73 -3.29 -34.58
N SER A 42 30.99 -3.60 -34.27
CA SER A 42 31.53 -4.94 -34.49
C SER A 42 31.07 -5.92 -33.41
N GLU A 43 31.09 -7.24 -33.68
CA GLU A 43 30.75 -8.27 -32.68
C GLU A 43 31.56 -8.12 -31.37
N LYS A 44 32.81 -7.66 -31.47
CA LYS A 44 33.67 -7.42 -30.32
C LYS A 44 33.20 -6.23 -29.50
N ASP A 45 32.74 -5.16 -30.15
CA ASP A 45 32.25 -3.96 -29.46
C ASP A 45 30.91 -4.25 -28.79
N ILE A 46 30.02 -5.01 -29.46
CA ILE A 46 28.77 -5.48 -28.87
C ILE A 46 29.06 -6.34 -27.63
N ALA A 47 29.96 -7.33 -27.73
CA ALA A 47 30.31 -8.16 -26.58
C ALA A 47 30.88 -7.37 -25.41
N ALA A 48 31.67 -6.32 -25.67
CA ALA A 48 32.19 -5.44 -24.62
C ALA A 48 31.09 -4.62 -23.95
N VAL A 49 30.14 -4.09 -24.73
CA VAL A 49 28.97 -3.38 -24.18
C VAL A 49 28.15 -4.34 -23.31
N LEU A 50 27.82 -5.53 -23.83
CA LEU A 50 26.99 -6.50 -23.12
C LEU A 50 27.66 -7.08 -21.85
N ASP A 51 28.99 -7.13 -21.77
CA ASP A 51 29.72 -7.52 -20.56
C ASP A 51 29.62 -6.44 -19.46
N GLU A 52 29.56 -5.17 -19.86
CA GLU A 52 29.42 -4.03 -18.96
C GLU A 52 27.96 -3.76 -18.56
N THR A 53 27.03 -3.87 -19.50
CA THR A 53 25.60 -3.51 -19.31
C THR A 53 24.72 -4.71 -19.01
N GLY A 54 25.20 -5.93 -19.26
CA GLY A 54 24.40 -7.14 -19.21
C GLY A 54 23.75 -7.48 -20.56
N THR A 55 23.34 -8.74 -20.71
CA THR A 55 22.61 -9.21 -21.89
C THR A 55 21.13 -8.86 -21.77
N PRO A 56 20.54 -8.15 -22.75
CA PRO A 56 19.14 -7.78 -22.70
C PRO A 56 18.24 -9.00 -22.63
N ALA A 57 17.19 -8.93 -21.84
CA ALA A 57 16.29 -10.07 -21.64
C ALA A 57 15.74 -10.62 -22.97
N GLY A 58 15.45 -9.75 -23.94
CA GLY A 58 14.98 -10.12 -25.28
C GLY A 58 15.97 -10.90 -26.15
N TRP A 59 17.22 -11.10 -25.72
CA TRP A 59 18.25 -11.84 -26.47
C TRP A 59 18.40 -13.30 -26.03
N TYR A 60 17.75 -13.71 -24.93
CA TYR A 60 17.79 -15.10 -24.48
C TYR A 60 17.00 -16.04 -25.40
N PRO A 61 17.34 -17.34 -25.43
CA PRO A 61 16.69 -18.32 -26.29
C PRO A 61 15.22 -18.56 -25.90
N LEU A 62 14.40 -18.85 -26.90
CA LEU A 62 13.01 -19.27 -26.74
C LEU A 62 12.94 -20.78 -26.44
N ILE A 63 11.99 -21.19 -25.60
CA ILE A 63 11.70 -22.61 -25.37
C ILE A 63 10.63 -23.06 -26.36
N GLN A 64 10.91 -24.17 -27.05
CA GLN A 64 9.94 -24.77 -27.96
C GLN A 64 8.63 -25.11 -27.22
N GLY A 65 7.50 -24.67 -27.76
CA GLY A 65 6.17 -24.80 -27.13
C GLY A 65 5.78 -23.68 -26.17
N TYR A 66 6.72 -22.83 -25.75
CA TYR A 66 6.50 -21.64 -24.91
C TYR A 66 6.89 -20.34 -25.63
N GLU A 67 7.04 -20.39 -26.94
CA GLU A 67 7.55 -19.31 -27.80
C GLU A 67 6.44 -18.45 -28.43
N ALA A 68 5.18 -18.80 -28.20
CA ALA A 68 4.06 -18.06 -28.77
C ALA A 68 3.88 -16.70 -28.08
N ILE A 69 3.91 -15.64 -28.88
CA ILE A 69 3.62 -14.27 -28.43
C ILE A 69 2.26 -14.26 -27.72
N PRO A 70 2.13 -13.57 -26.57
CA PRO A 70 0.84 -13.41 -25.93
C PRO A 70 -0.12 -12.60 -26.81
N SER A 71 -1.41 -12.94 -26.80
CA SER A 71 -2.43 -12.12 -27.46
C SER A 71 -2.52 -10.77 -26.78
N LEU A 72 -2.28 -9.69 -27.51
CA LEU A 72 -2.46 -8.36 -26.96
C LEU A 72 -3.95 -8.07 -26.69
N PRO A 73 -4.25 -7.27 -25.67
CA PRO A 73 -5.55 -6.62 -25.45
C PRO A 73 -6.00 -5.83 -26.68
N ASP A 74 -7.31 -5.83 -26.96
CA ASP A 74 -7.90 -5.23 -28.17
C ASP A 74 -7.71 -3.70 -28.27
N ASP A 75 -7.40 -3.04 -27.15
CA ASP A 75 -7.18 -1.60 -27.03
C ASP A 75 -5.72 -1.16 -27.24
N LEU A 76 -4.78 -2.10 -27.25
CA LEU A 76 -3.36 -1.80 -27.49
C LEU A 76 -3.05 -1.79 -28.99
N ALA A 77 -2.11 -0.93 -29.37
CA ALA A 77 -1.60 -0.88 -30.74
C ALA A 77 -1.08 -2.28 -31.15
N GLN A 78 -1.30 -2.64 -32.42
CA GLN A 78 -0.76 -3.88 -32.97
C GLN A 78 0.76 -3.91 -32.80
N LEU A 79 1.29 -5.12 -32.57
CA LEU A 79 2.73 -5.33 -32.48
C LEU A 79 3.40 -4.91 -33.79
N PRO A 80 4.47 -4.10 -33.73
CA PRO A 80 5.34 -3.87 -34.88
C PRO A 80 5.78 -5.19 -35.53
N ASP A 81 5.77 -5.23 -36.87
CA ASP A 81 6.18 -6.41 -37.66
C ASP A 81 7.63 -6.83 -37.34
N GLU A 82 8.46 -5.87 -36.92
CA GLU A 82 9.83 -6.06 -36.49
C GLU A 82 9.95 -7.02 -35.29
N ILE A 83 8.95 -7.05 -34.40
CA ILE A 83 8.93 -7.97 -33.25
C ILE A 83 8.77 -9.40 -33.71
N VAL A 84 7.83 -9.63 -34.63
CA VAL A 84 7.58 -10.95 -35.19
C VAL A 84 8.81 -11.43 -35.96
N ALA A 85 9.46 -10.53 -36.71
CA ALA A 85 10.69 -10.82 -37.42
C ALA A 85 11.86 -11.17 -36.48
N LEU A 86 12.03 -10.43 -35.38
CA LEU A 86 13.06 -10.73 -34.38
C LEU A 86 12.85 -12.14 -33.80
N LEU A 87 11.64 -12.43 -33.31
CA LEU A 87 11.34 -13.71 -32.67
C LEU A 87 11.48 -14.89 -33.63
N ALA A 88 11.25 -14.68 -34.93
CA ALA A 88 11.51 -15.69 -35.94
C ALA A 88 13.01 -16.03 -36.07
N GLY A 89 13.90 -15.06 -35.80
CA GLY A 89 15.35 -15.21 -35.83
C GLY A 89 15.99 -15.68 -34.52
N CYS A 90 15.28 -15.63 -33.39
CA CYS A 90 15.80 -16.06 -32.09
C CYS A 90 16.12 -17.57 -32.04
N GLU A 91 17.17 -17.93 -31.30
CA GLU A 91 17.54 -19.33 -31.03
C GLU A 91 16.41 -20.05 -30.28
N ARG A 92 16.04 -21.27 -30.73
CA ARG A 92 15.03 -22.11 -30.09
C ARG A 92 15.68 -23.32 -29.43
N ARG A 93 15.37 -23.53 -28.15
CA ARG A 93 15.85 -24.69 -27.37
C ARG A 93 14.74 -25.68 -27.11
N ALA A 94 15.04 -26.95 -27.39
CA ALA A 94 14.22 -28.09 -27.02
C ALA A 94 14.81 -28.73 -25.76
N TYR A 95 14.09 -28.68 -24.65
CA TYR A 95 14.53 -29.29 -23.39
C TYR A 95 13.98 -30.72 -23.27
N PRO A 96 14.81 -31.70 -22.87
CA PRO A 96 14.32 -32.97 -22.35
C PRO A 96 13.38 -32.75 -21.16
N GLU A 97 12.40 -33.64 -20.99
CA GLU A 97 11.34 -33.51 -19.96
C GLU A 97 11.89 -33.30 -18.54
N ALA A 98 13.01 -33.97 -18.20
CA ALA A 98 13.69 -33.82 -16.91
C ALA A 98 14.27 -32.41 -16.69
N GLU A 99 14.87 -31.82 -17.72
CA GLU A 99 15.45 -30.47 -17.64
C GLU A 99 14.37 -29.39 -17.64
N LEU A 100 13.31 -29.56 -18.44
CA LEU A 100 12.16 -28.65 -18.40
C LEU A 100 11.48 -28.65 -17.02
N THR A 101 11.40 -29.82 -16.38
CA THR A 101 10.91 -29.95 -15.01
C THR A 101 11.79 -29.20 -14.02
N HIS A 102 13.11 -29.26 -14.18
CA HIS A 102 14.06 -28.51 -13.35
C HIS A 102 13.86 -26.98 -13.52
N VAL A 103 13.75 -26.50 -14.76
CA VAL A 103 13.48 -25.09 -15.08
C VAL A 103 12.17 -24.62 -14.43
N LYS A 104 11.08 -25.40 -14.57
CA LYS A 104 9.79 -25.08 -13.94
C LYS A 104 9.88 -25.01 -12.42
N ASN A 105 10.60 -25.93 -11.79
CA ASN A 105 10.78 -25.92 -10.33
C ASN A 105 11.59 -24.71 -9.85
N LYS A 106 12.67 -24.35 -10.56
CA LYS A 106 13.46 -23.16 -10.26
C LYS A 106 12.61 -21.89 -10.40
N LEU A 107 11.90 -21.76 -11.52
CA LEU A 107 10.98 -20.65 -11.78
C LEU A 107 9.90 -20.52 -10.70
N ARG A 108 9.29 -21.63 -10.29
CA ARG A 108 8.30 -21.65 -9.21
C ARG A 108 8.85 -21.13 -7.89
N SER A 109 10.10 -21.50 -7.56
CA SER A 109 10.75 -21.06 -6.33
C SER A 109 10.96 -19.55 -6.33
N LEU A 110 11.52 -19.01 -7.42
CA LEU A 110 11.72 -17.57 -7.60
C LEU A 110 10.38 -16.81 -7.61
N TYR A 111 9.37 -17.35 -8.30
CA TYR A 111 8.03 -16.77 -8.32
C TYR A 111 7.38 -16.69 -6.93
N LYS A 112 7.57 -17.71 -6.08
CA LYS A 112 7.07 -17.69 -4.70
C LYS A 112 7.83 -16.72 -3.79
N ALA A 113 9.12 -16.52 -4.05
CA ALA A 113 9.98 -15.67 -3.24
C ALA A 113 9.77 -14.18 -3.52
N GLY A 114 9.29 -13.82 -4.71
CA GLY A 114 9.07 -12.43 -5.13
C GLY A 114 10.31 -11.76 -5.72
N SER A 115 10.18 -10.49 -6.09
CA SER A 115 11.25 -9.67 -6.67
C SER A 115 12.45 -9.54 -5.71
N GLY A 116 13.67 -9.61 -6.24
CA GLY A 116 14.91 -9.43 -5.47
C GLY A 116 15.42 -10.68 -4.74
N ALA A 117 14.80 -11.85 -4.97
CA ALA A 117 15.21 -13.10 -4.32
C ALA A 117 16.61 -13.56 -4.80
N LYS A 118 17.59 -13.68 -3.88
CA LYS A 118 18.94 -14.18 -4.19
C LYS A 118 18.95 -15.70 -4.40
N GLU A 119 19.81 -16.20 -5.29
CA GLU A 119 19.98 -17.65 -5.46
C GLU A 119 20.69 -18.28 -4.26
N GLU A 120 20.25 -19.46 -3.83
CA GLU A 120 21.03 -20.30 -2.91
C GLU A 120 22.29 -20.80 -3.65
N GLY A 121 23.36 -20.00 -3.60
CA GLY A 121 24.65 -20.30 -4.25
C GLY A 121 25.58 -19.09 -4.43
N GLU A 122 25.06 -17.85 -4.40
CA GLU A 122 25.87 -16.63 -4.61
C GLU A 122 26.80 -16.28 -3.43
N TRP A 123 26.63 -16.90 -2.25
CA TRP A 123 27.54 -16.71 -1.11
C TRP A 123 28.90 -17.41 -1.26
N THR A 124 29.09 -18.27 -2.26
CA THR A 124 30.28 -19.11 -2.37
C THR A 124 31.32 -18.69 -3.41
N GLU A 125 31.08 -17.67 -4.25
CA GLU A 125 32.04 -17.29 -5.31
C GLU A 125 32.65 -15.89 -5.22
N LEU A 126 32.23 -15.02 -4.29
CA LEU A 126 32.97 -13.79 -4.00
C LEU A 126 33.91 -14.03 -2.82
N GLY A 127 35.10 -14.54 -3.15
CA GLY A 127 36.23 -14.58 -2.25
C GLY A 127 36.56 -13.18 -1.72
N ASP A 128 36.49 -13.05 -0.40
CA ASP A 128 37.35 -12.26 0.48
C ASP A 128 38.20 -11.18 -0.23
N SER A 129 37.60 -10.04 -0.58
CA SER A 129 38.30 -8.75 -0.66
C SER A 129 37.37 -7.57 -1.00
N ARG A 130 37.72 -6.42 -0.39
CA ARG A 130 37.34 -5.02 -0.66
C ARG A 130 36.21 -4.46 0.20
N GLU A 131 36.53 -3.54 1.12
CA GLU A 131 36.96 -2.14 0.92
C GLU A 131 35.83 -1.27 0.35
N ASP A 132 35.28 -0.47 1.25
CA ASP A 132 34.72 0.88 1.10
C ASP A 132 34.37 1.33 -0.32
N PHE A 133 33.09 1.24 -0.67
CA PHE A 133 32.43 2.19 -1.56
C PHE A 133 31.09 2.61 -0.95
N GLU A 134 31.14 3.69 -0.16
CA GLU A 134 29.98 4.53 0.14
C GLU A 134 29.59 5.27 -1.15
N GLU A 135 28.49 4.85 -1.80
CA GLU A 135 27.84 5.67 -2.83
C GLU A 135 26.67 6.45 -2.23
N GLN A 136 26.75 7.76 -2.42
CA GLN A 136 25.80 8.77 -1.98
C GLN A 136 24.43 8.58 -2.64
N ALA A 137 23.44 8.13 -1.87
CA ALA A 137 22.05 8.14 -2.29
C ALA A 137 21.49 9.58 -2.24
N THR A 138 21.43 10.25 -3.39
CA THR A 138 20.69 11.51 -3.55
C THR A 138 19.19 11.28 -3.31
N ALA A 139 18.62 12.10 -2.44
CA ALA A 139 17.22 12.10 -2.06
C ALA A 139 16.30 12.55 -3.22
N GLY A 140 15.48 11.62 -3.71
CA GLY A 140 14.37 11.87 -4.63
C GLY A 140 13.57 10.58 -4.79
N ALA A 141 12.31 10.58 -4.33
CA ALA A 141 11.28 9.56 -4.53
C ALA A 141 11.70 8.21 -5.16
N LEU A 142 12.12 7.25 -4.35
CA LEU A 142 12.06 5.83 -4.72
C LEU A 142 10.67 5.31 -4.37
N ILE A 143 9.74 5.54 -5.28
CA ILE A 143 8.69 4.56 -5.56
C ILE A 143 9.46 3.29 -5.96
N PRO A 144 9.30 2.11 -5.31
CA PRO A 144 9.86 0.89 -5.89
C PRO A 144 9.11 0.69 -7.21
N ILE A 145 9.75 0.80 -8.38
CA ILE A 145 10.58 -0.18 -9.10
C ILE A 145 11.42 0.66 -10.11
N PRO A 146 12.75 0.45 -10.32
CA PRO A 146 13.19 -0.51 -11.35
C PRO A 146 14.58 -1.15 -11.17
N THR A 147 14.67 -2.41 -11.59
CA THR A 147 15.53 -2.74 -12.73
C THR A 147 14.63 -3.53 -13.68
N GLU A 148 13.88 -2.74 -14.48
CA GLU A 148 12.99 -3.12 -15.59
C GLU A 148 12.13 -4.40 -15.43
N THR A 149 11.24 -4.41 -14.43
CA THR A 149 10.18 -5.43 -14.18
C THR A 149 10.59 -6.83 -13.67
N PHE A 150 9.65 -7.46 -12.97
CA PHE A 150 9.81 -8.80 -12.41
C PHE A 150 10.06 -9.90 -13.46
N LEU A 151 9.54 -9.73 -14.68
CA LEU A 151 9.69 -10.75 -15.72
C LEU A 151 11.09 -10.74 -16.34
N GLU A 152 11.69 -9.56 -16.46
CA GLU A 152 13.09 -9.41 -16.85
C GLU A 152 14.02 -10.02 -15.82
N GLU A 153 13.79 -9.75 -14.53
CA GLU A 153 14.58 -10.33 -13.45
C GLU A 153 14.58 -11.87 -13.53
N LEU A 154 13.41 -12.48 -13.74
CA LEU A 154 13.27 -13.92 -13.91
C LEU A 154 13.95 -14.43 -15.20
N SER A 155 13.83 -13.68 -16.29
CA SER A 155 14.47 -13.97 -17.58
C SER A 155 15.98 -14.03 -17.45
N GLN A 156 16.60 -13.02 -16.83
CA GLN A 156 18.05 -12.95 -16.61
C GLN A 156 18.54 -14.07 -15.69
N LYS A 157 17.84 -14.36 -14.59
CA LYS A 157 18.21 -15.42 -13.62
C LYS A 157 18.15 -16.82 -14.20
N ILE A 158 17.19 -17.07 -15.09
CA ILE A 158 16.99 -18.40 -15.69
C ILE A 158 17.66 -18.48 -17.07
N LYS A 159 18.09 -17.33 -17.64
CA LYS A 159 18.69 -17.18 -18.97
C LYS A 159 17.78 -17.72 -20.07
N ILE A 160 16.50 -17.35 -20.00
CA ILE A 160 15.43 -17.79 -20.91
C ILE A 160 14.58 -16.59 -21.30
N HIS A 161 14.19 -16.51 -22.57
CA HIS A 161 13.44 -15.39 -23.10
C HIS A 161 12.16 -15.05 -22.29
N PRO A 162 11.82 -13.76 -22.08
CA PRO A 162 10.66 -13.33 -21.30
C PRO A 162 9.32 -13.95 -21.73
N ILE A 163 9.09 -14.10 -23.04
CA ILE A 163 7.90 -14.77 -23.58
C ILE A 163 7.78 -16.21 -23.06
N SER A 164 8.88 -16.96 -23.02
CA SER A 164 8.90 -18.33 -22.51
C SER A 164 8.69 -18.38 -21.01
N ILE A 165 9.29 -17.46 -20.25
CA ILE A 165 9.04 -17.32 -18.81
C ILE A 165 7.55 -17.05 -18.53
N TYR A 166 6.94 -16.12 -19.26
CA TYR A 166 5.51 -15.82 -19.13
C TYR A 166 4.64 -17.06 -19.37
N ARG A 167 4.90 -17.81 -20.45
CA ARG A 167 4.11 -19.01 -20.77
C ARG A 167 4.26 -20.10 -19.70
N LEU A 168 5.47 -20.27 -19.15
CA LEU A 168 5.72 -21.21 -18.05
C LEU A 168 5.03 -20.78 -16.75
N LEU A 169 5.04 -19.49 -16.42
CA LEU A 169 4.29 -18.95 -15.28
C LEU A 169 2.79 -19.15 -15.45
N LYS A 170 2.26 -18.86 -16.64
CA LYS A 170 0.86 -19.07 -16.99
C LYS A 170 0.42 -20.51 -16.76
N GLU A 171 1.17 -21.47 -17.30
CA GLU A 171 0.90 -22.90 -17.08
C GLU A 171 0.98 -23.25 -15.58
N GLY A 172 2.02 -22.79 -14.87
CA GLY A 172 2.17 -23.03 -13.44
C GLY A 172 1.01 -22.49 -12.60
N ILE A 173 0.49 -21.31 -12.96
CA ILE A 173 -0.64 -20.67 -12.28
C ILE A 173 -1.96 -21.40 -12.61
N GLU A 174 -2.22 -21.64 -13.90
CA GLU A 174 -3.50 -22.17 -14.38
C GLU A 174 -3.65 -23.68 -14.15
N GLU A 175 -2.58 -24.45 -14.38
CA GLU A 175 -2.62 -25.93 -14.32
C GLU A 175 -2.10 -26.49 -12.99
N HIS A 176 -1.28 -25.71 -12.28
CA HIS A 176 -0.59 -26.17 -11.06
C HIS A 176 -0.81 -25.26 -9.84
N ALA A 177 -1.70 -24.26 -9.94
CA ALA A 177 -2.08 -23.35 -8.86
C ALA A 177 -0.88 -22.73 -8.12
N TRP A 178 0.14 -22.27 -8.87
CA TRP A 178 1.25 -21.50 -8.31
C TRP A 178 0.74 -20.16 -7.76
N ARG A 179 1.36 -19.68 -6.68
CA ARG A 179 0.97 -18.47 -5.93
C ARG A 179 2.19 -17.64 -5.58
N CYS A 180 2.12 -16.33 -5.77
CA CYS A 180 3.13 -15.36 -5.34
C CYS A 180 2.71 -14.75 -3.99
N LEU A 181 3.16 -15.34 -2.88
CA LEU A 181 2.74 -14.90 -1.55
C LEU A 181 3.09 -13.43 -1.24
N PRO A 182 4.26 -12.89 -1.62
CA PRO A 182 4.58 -11.48 -1.39
C PRO A 182 3.60 -10.53 -2.10
N GLU A 183 3.27 -10.78 -3.36
CA GLU A 183 2.37 -9.92 -4.13
C GLU A 183 0.92 -10.05 -3.63
N GLU A 184 0.49 -11.26 -3.28
CA GLU A 184 -0.79 -11.48 -2.62
C GLU A 184 -0.90 -10.76 -1.27
N LYS A 185 0.19 -10.69 -0.49
CA LYS A 185 0.23 -9.94 0.78
C LYS A 185 0.15 -8.43 0.55
N ARG A 186 0.87 -7.90 -0.43
CA ARG A 186 0.78 -6.47 -0.83
C ARG A 186 -0.65 -6.10 -1.22
N ILE A 187 -1.31 -6.93 -2.04
CA ILE A 187 -2.71 -6.76 -2.42
C ILE A 187 -3.64 -6.83 -1.21
N GLN A 188 -3.38 -7.74 -0.26
CA GLN A 188 -4.18 -7.88 0.96
C GLN A 188 -4.01 -6.69 1.92
N GLU A 189 -2.80 -6.14 2.04
CA GLU A 189 -2.50 -4.97 2.86
C GLU A 189 -3.24 -3.71 2.37
N ASP A 190 -3.48 -3.60 1.06
CA ASP A 190 -4.18 -2.47 0.45
C ASP A 190 -5.70 -2.65 0.28
N ARG A 191 -6.26 -3.80 0.67
CA ARG A 191 -7.68 -4.15 0.43
C ARG A 191 -8.67 -3.11 0.91
N PHE A 192 -8.46 -2.53 2.08
CA PHE A 192 -9.36 -1.51 2.63
C PHE A 192 -9.21 -0.15 1.92
N THR A 193 -8.01 0.16 1.41
CA THR A 193 -7.73 1.36 0.62
C THR A 193 -8.37 1.27 -0.77
N VAL A 194 -8.22 0.11 -1.43
CA VAL A 194 -8.83 -0.18 -2.74
C VAL A 194 -10.35 -0.14 -2.67
N LEU A 195 -10.94 -0.70 -1.60
CA LEU A 195 -12.37 -0.61 -1.28
C LEU A 195 -12.88 0.84 -1.29
N VAL A 196 -12.15 1.75 -0.63
CA VAL A 196 -12.53 3.16 -0.50
C VAL A 196 -12.32 3.93 -1.80
N LEU A 197 -11.24 3.67 -2.54
CA LEU A 197 -10.96 4.34 -3.82
C LEU A 197 -11.98 3.95 -4.90
N GLN A 198 -12.35 2.67 -4.97
CA GLN A 198 -13.43 2.20 -5.85
C GLN A 198 -14.77 2.86 -5.49
N LEU A 199 -15.08 2.99 -4.19
CA LEU A 199 -16.29 3.68 -3.72
C LEU A 199 -16.33 5.17 -4.12
N LEU A 200 -15.19 5.82 -4.33
CA LEU A 200 -15.09 7.21 -4.74
C LEU A 200 -15.06 7.41 -6.27
N GLY A 201 -15.35 6.35 -7.04
CA GLY A 201 -15.37 6.43 -8.51
C GLY A 201 -13.99 6.62 -9.13
N HIS A 202 -12.91 6.35 -8.38
CA HIS A 202 -11.57 6.34 -8.94
C HIS A 202 -11.49 5.23 -10.01
N ARG A 203 -11.31 5.63 -11.26
CA ARG A 203 -11.10 4.73 -12.39
C ARG A 203 -9.64 4.73 -12.75
N TRP A 204 -9.09 3.54 -12.97
CA TRP A 204 -7.75 3.39 -13.48
C TRP A 204 -7.67 4.00 -14.90
N PRO A 205 -6.55 4.64 -15.29
CA PRO A 205 -6.40 5.22 -16.63
C PRO A 205 -6.79 4.27 -17.78
N VAL A 206 -6.40 3.00 -17.67
CA VAL A 206 -6.76 1.93 -18.63
C VAL A 206 -8.28 1.69 -18.72
N GLN A 207 -9.04 1.77 -17.62
CA GLN A 207 -10.51 1.62 -17.64
C GLN A 207 -11.20 2.81 -18.34
N ILE A 208 -10.58 3.99 -18.26
CA ILE A 208 -11.05 5.19 -18.96
C ILE A 208 -10.71 5.07 -20.46
N GLU A 209 -9.51 4.59 -20.79
CA GLU A 209 -9.01 4.40 -22.17
C GLU A 209 -9.78 3.31 -22.92
N GLN A 210 -10.12 2.21 -22.24
CA GLN A 210 -10.94 1.11 -22.79
C GLN A 210 -12.42 1.45 -22.93
N GLY A 211 -12.83 2.65 -22.48
CA GLY A 211 -14.23 3.07 -22.50
C GLY A 211 -15.11 2.18 -21.62
N GLU A 212 -14.55 1.55 -20.58
CA GLU A 212 -15.34 0.75 -19.65
C GLU A 212 -16.48 1.60 -19.12
N ALA A 213 -17.69 1.07 -19.25
CA ALA A 213 -18.85 1.71 -18.68
C ALA A 213 -18.60 1.89 -17.19
N VAL A 214 -18.80 3.11 -16.70
CA VAL A 214 -18.75 3.36 -15.26
C VAL A 214 -19.71 2.37 -14.61
N PRO A 215 -19.23 1.55 -13.64
CA PRO A 215 -20.08 0.57 -13.00
C PRO A 215 -21.36 1.24 -12.49
N GLU A 216 -22.52 0.58 -12.59
CA GLU A 216 -23.82 1.19 -12.22
C GLU A 216 -23.85 1.76 -10.79
N TRP A 217 -22.94 1.31 -9.92
CA TRP A 217 -22.79 1.75 -8.54
C TRP A 217 -21.79 2.91 -8.32
N ALA A 218 -21.03 3.29 -9.36
CA ALA A 218 -20.11 4.42 -9.37
C ALA A 218 -20.72 5.58 -10.16
N ASP A 219 -20.60 6.81 -9.66
CA ASP A 219 -21.12 7.98 -10.37
C ASP A 219 -20.17 8.40 -11.50
N GLN A 220 -20.73 8.61 -12.70
CA GLN A 220 -19.97 8.83 -13.95
C GLN A 220 -19.07 10.06 -13.93
N ASP A 221 -19.44 11.04 -13.13
CA ASP A 221 -18.79 12.31 -12.90
C ASP A 221 -18.02 12.35 -11.58
N GLY A 222 -18.01 11.25 -10.80
CA GLY A 222 -17.42 11.18 -9.47
C GLY A 222 -18.14 12.04 -8.43
N ILE A 223 -19.33 12.54 -8.76
CA ILE A 223 -20.13 13.41 -7.89
C ILE A 223 -21.11 12.55 -7.12
N ILE A 224 -20.64 12.00 -6.00
CA ILE A 224 -21.50 11.21 -5.12
C ILE A 224 -22.22 12.18 -4.18
N PRO A 225 -23.56 12.20 -4.18
CA PRO A 225 -24.29 13.09 -3.32
C PRO A 225 -24.07 12.74 -1.86
N ILE A 226 -23.92 13.78 -1.09
CA ILE A 226 -23.43 13.73 0.28
C ILE A 226 -24.60 13.73 1.26
N THR A 227 -25.72 14.28 0.81
CA THR A 227 -26.98 14.42 1.52
C THR A 227 -28.12 13.97 0.63
N GLU A 228 -29.22 13.53 1.23
CA GLU A 228 -30.45 13.17 0.52
C GLU A 228 -31.05 14.38 -0.23
N GLY A 229 -31.88 14.12 -1.25
CA GLY A 229 -32.61 15.15 -2.00
C GLY A 229 -32.19 15.34 -3.45
N CYS A 230 -31.17 14.60 -3.91
CA CYS A 230 -30.68 14.61 -5.30
C CYS A 230 -31.39 13.58 -6.20
N GLY A 231 -32.20 12.68 -5.62
CA GLY A 231 -32.78 11.54 -6.33
C GLY A 231 -31.86 10.31 -6.42
N GLU A 232 -30.60 10.45 -6.01
CA GLU A 232 -29.55 9.43 -6.05
C GLU A 232 -29.13 8.97 -4.65
N LYS A 233 -28.56 7.75 -4.52
CA LYS A 233 -28.05 7.22 -3.24
C LYS A 233 -26.85 8.01 -2.75
N THR A 234 -26.84 8.34 -1.46
CA THR A 234 -25.77 9.10 -0.82
C THR A 234 -24.49 8.29 -0.63
N LEU A 235 -23.34 8.97 -0.51
CA LEU A 235 -22.05 8.34 -0.21
C LEU A 235 -22.10 7.45 1.05
N LEU A 236 -22.81 7.90 2.08
CA LEU A 236 -23.01 7.13 3.31
C LEU A 236 -23.80 5.83 3.08
N GLU A 237 -24.84 5.86 2.24
CA GLU A 237 -25.62 4.68 1.88
C GLU A 237 -24.79 3.69 1.05
N ARG A 238 -24.00 4.20 0.09
CA ARG A 238 -23.13 3.37 -0.76
C ARG A 238 -22.00 2.71 0.04
N ILE A 239 -21.33 3.46 0.93
CA ILE A 239 -20.33 2.91 1.86
C ILE A 239 -20.96 1.84 2.76
N ARG A 240 -22.16 2.10 3.30
CA ARG A 240 -22.87 1.14 4.16
C ARG A 240 -23.22 -0.15 3.41
N GLU A 241 -23.79 -0.05 2.21
CA GLU A 241 -24.10 -1.21 1.37
C GLU A 241 -22.86 -2.04 1.04
N ARG A 242 -21.73 -1.39 0.73
CA ARG A 242 -20.49 -2.07 0.38
C ARG A 242 -19.81 -2.74 1.58
N ILE A 243 -19.79 -2.05 2.73
CA ILE A 243 -19.31 -2.64 3.99
C ILE A 243 -20.14 -3.87 4.35
N VAL A 244 -21.48 -3.84 4.15
CA VAL A 244 -22.37 -4.99 4.39
C VAL A 244 -22.17 -6.12 3.37
N HIS A 245 -21.77 -5.80 2.14
CA HIS A 245 -21.48 -6.79 1.09
C HIS A 245 -20.15 -7.51 1.33
N GLU A 246 -19.11 -6.81 1.82
CA GLU A 246 -17.78 -7.39 2.04
C GLU A 246 -17.59 -7.95 3.45
N PHE A 247 -18.35 -7.46 4.42
CA PHE A 247 -18.35 -7.94 5.79
C PHE A 247 -19.79 -8.27 6.21
N PRO A 248 -20.05 -9.45 6.82
CA PRO A 248 -21.31 -9.67 7.51
C PRO A 248 -21.55 -8.48 8.46
N ALA A 249 -22.74 -7.86 8.40
CA ALA A 249 -23.05 -6.65 9.19
C ALA A 249 -22.74 -6.82 10.69
N ASP A 250 -22.92 -8.05 11.20
CA ASP A 250 -22.62 -8.43 12.58
C ASP A 250 -21.12 -8.28 12.92
N THR A 251 -20.22 -8.56 11.97
CA THR A 251 -18.76 -8.46 12.16
C THR A 251 -18.32 -7.02 12.35
N VAL A 252 -18.78 -6.10 11.50
CA VAL A 252 -18.40 -4.68 11.58
C VAL A 252 -19.01 -4.02 12.80
N ALA A 253 -20.28 -4.32 13.10
CA ALA A 253 -20.93 -3.86 14.32
C ALA A 253 -20.18 -4.32 15.57
N GLN A 254 -19.70 -5.57 15.59
CA GLN A 254 -18.91 -6.10 16.69
C GLN A 254 -17.53 -5.42 16.79
N MET A 255 -16.84 -5.17 15.67
CA MET A 255 -15.57 -4.44 15.66
C MET A 255 -15.74 -3.01 16.21
N VAL A 256 -16.75 -2.28 15.75
CA VAL A 256 -17.05 -0.93 16.25
C VAL A 256 -17.39 -0.98 17.74
N LYS A 257 -18.20 -1.94 18.18
CA LYS A 257 -18.55 -2.12 19.59
C LYS A 257 -17.34 -2.44 20.48
N ASN A 258 -16.38 -3.21 19.98
CA ASN A 258 -15.13 -3.51 20.69
C ASN A 258 -14.19 -2.29 20.73
N ALA A 259 -14.12 -1.56 19.62
CA ALA A 259 -13.24 -0.40 19.47
C ALA A 259 -13.72 0.80 20.29
N PHE A 260 -14.99 1.17 20.16
CA PHE A 260 -15.60 2.37 20.74
C PHE A 260 -16.42 2.05 21.99
N ASN A 261 -15.77 1.42 22.97
CA ASN A 261 -16.40 0.99 24.23
C ASN A 261 -16.27 2.04 25.36
N PHE A 262 -16.15 3.31 25.00
CA PHE A 262 -16.04 4.46 25.90
C PHE A 262 -16.90 5.62 25.39
N PRO A 263 -17.37 6.52 26.27
CA PRO A 263 -18.30 7.57 25.89
C PRO A 263 -17.64 8.68 25.07
N VAL A 264 -18.41 9.30 24.19
CA VAL A 264 -18.11 10.57 23.54
C VAL A 264 -19.06 11.60 24.12
N LYS A 265 -18.54 12.65 24.77
CA LYS A 265 -19.37 13.64 25.45
C LYS A 265 -19.18 15.02 24.84
N LEU A 266 -20.28 15.67 24.50
CA LEU A 266 -20.30 17.08 24.16
C LEU A 266 -20.72 17.89 25.40
N VAL A 267 -19.76 18.60 26.00
CA VAL A 267 -19.96 19.35 27.25
C VAL A 267 -20.04 20.84 26.92
N GLU A 268 -21.13 21.50 27.32
CA GLU A 268 -21.24 22.96 27.20
C GLU A 268 -20.28 23.62 28.21
N VAL A 269 -19.33 24.40 27.71
CA VAL A 269 -18.35 25.13 28.54
C VAL A 269 -18.76 26.59 28.74
N GLU A 270 -19.41 27.17 27.73
CA GLU A 270 -20.06 28.47 27.79
C GLU A 270 -21.31 28.43 26.90
N LYS A 271 -22.17 29.46 26.99
CA LYS A 271 -23.39 29.53 26.18
C LYS A 271 -23.08 29.34 24.69
N ASN A 272 -23.59 28.25 24.10
CA ASN A 272 -23.35 27.84 22.70
C ASN A 272 -21.88 27.50 22.36
N ILE A 273 -21.02 27.27 23.34
CA ILE A 273 -19.65 26.80 23.15
C ILE A 273 -19.50 25.46 23.85
N TYR A 274 -19.06 24.46 23.10
CA TYR A 274 -19.00 23.09 23.57
C TYR A 274 -17.58 22.53 23.42
N CYS A 275 -17.19 21.70 24.38
CA CYS A 275 -16.01 20.86 24.30
C CYS A 275 -16.44 19.43 23.97
N LEU A 276 -15.94 18.89 22.86
CA LEU A 276 -16.08 17.48 22.54
C LEU A 276 -14.97 16.69 23.25
N GLU A 277 -15.34 16.01 24.34
CA GLU A 277 -14.43 15.22 25.15
C GLU A 277 -14.10 13.90 24.45
N LEU A 278 -12.95 13.85 23.78
CA LEU A 278 -12.43 12.67 23.07
C LEU A 278 -11.38 11.90 23.88
N PHE A 279 -11.36 12.09 25.21
CA PHE A 279 -10.32 11.57 26.11
C PHE A 279 -10.86 10.58 27.16
N HIS A 280 -12.04 9.98 26.92
CA HIS A 280 -12.60 8.95 27.82
C HIS A 280 -12.13 7.53 27.50
N GLY A 281 -11.30 7.37 26.48
CA GLY A 281 -10.65 6.11 26.14
C GLY A 281 -9.51 5.75 27.10
N PRO A 282 -8.93 4.54 26.96
CA PRO A 282 -7.92 4.01 27.88
C PRO A 282 -6.65 4.86 27.97
N THR A 283 -6.38 5.72 26.99
CA THR A 283 -5.15 6.51 26.95
C THR A 283 -5.38 8.01 27.10
N LEU A 284 -6.62 8.40 27.42
CA LEU A 284 -6.99 9.80 27.65
C LEU A 284 -6.75 10.69 26.41
N ALA A 285 -6.81 10.11 25.21
CA ALA A 285 -6.55 10.82 23.97
C ALA A 285 -7.46 10.35 22.83
N PHE A 286 -7.81 11.28 21.93
CA PHE A 286 -8.65 10.98 20.76
C PHE A 286 -8.05 9.93 19.79
N LYS A 287 -6.76 9.63 19.96
CA LYS A 287 -6.08 8.60 19.16
C LYS A 287 -6.60 7.19 19.48
N ASP A 288 -7.27 7.01 20.61
CA ASP A 288 -7.92 5.75 21.00
C ASP A 288 -8.93 5.26 19.96
N PHE A 289 -9.71 6.15 19.34
CA PHE A 289 -10.68 5.76 18.33
C PHE A 289 -10.01 5.09 17.13
N GLY A 290 -9.07 5.80 16.49
CA GLY A 290 -8.37 5.28 15.32
C GLY A 290 -7.52 4.05 15.64
N GLY A 291 -6.77 4.08 16.74
CA GLY A 291 -5.90 2.95 17.12
C GLY A 291 -6.67 1.67 17.41
N ARG A 292 -7.76 1.76 18.18
CA ARG A 292 -8.56 0.57 18.54
C ARG A 292 -9.36 0.03 17.38
N PHE A 293 -9.92 0.89 16.52
CA PHE A 293 -10.61 0.43 15.32
C PHE A 293 -9.63 -0.28 14.36
N MET A 294 -8.44 0.30 14.16
CA MET A 294 -7.38 -0.33 13.38
C MET A 294 -6.98 -1.70 13.94
N ALA A 295 -6.89 -1.86 15.26
CA ALA A 295 -6.58 -3.14 15.88
C ALA A 295 -7.66 -4.20 15.65
N GLU A 296 -8.94 -3.81 15.67
CA GLU A 296 -10.03 -4.72 15.31
C GLU A 296 -9.97 -5.10 13.82
N CYS A 297 -9.69 -4.14 12.92
CA CYS A 297 -9.49 -4.41 11.50
C CYS A 297 -8.36 -5.42 11.27
N LEU A 298 -7.16 -5.15 11.80
CA LEU A 298 -6.01 -6.04 11.63
C LEU A 298 -6.21 -7.42 12.25
N ALA A 299 -6.88 -7.51 13.41
CA ALA A 299 -7.21 -8.82 14.00
C ALA A 299 -8.13 -9.66 13.11
N GLN A 300 -9.03 -9.03 12.36
CA GLN A 300 -9.88 -9.73 11.38
C GLN A 300 -9.12 -10.11 10.10
N PHE A 301 -8.22 -9.25 9.62
CA PHE A 301 -7.53 -9.44 8.35
C PHE A 301 -6.28 -10.32 8.42
N SER A 302 -5.59 -10.36 9.55
CA SER A 302 -4.31 -11.07 9.69
C SER A 302 -4.39 -12.59 9.56
N GLN A 303 -5.59 -13.20 9.56
CA GLN A 303 -5.81 -14.66 9.43
C GLN A 303 -4.90 -15.54 10.32
N GLY A 304 -4.40 -14.99 11.44
CA GLY A 304 -3.49 -15.69 12.36
C GLY A 304 -2.00 -15.59 12.02
N GLU A 305 -1.60 -14.85 10.99
CA GLU A 305 -0.19 -14.55 10.72
C GLU A 305 0.42 -13.61 11.77
N LYS A 306 1.74 -13.74 11.98
CA LYS A 306 2.47 -12.88 12.90
C LYS A 306 2.75 -11.52 12.25
N THR A 307 2.35 -10.43 12.91
CA THR A 307 2.54 -9.05 12.43
C THR A 307 3.25 -8.21 13.48
N THR A 308 4.20 -7.37 13.05
CA THR A 308 4.87 -6.41 13.94
C THR A 308 4.44 -4.99 13.58
N ILE A 309 3.77 -4.33 14.53
CA ILE A 309 3.38 -2.92 14.41
C ILE A 309 4.55 -2.05 14.82
N LEU A 310 5.18 -1.34 13.87
CA LEU A 310 6.25 -0.40 14.16
C LEU A 310 5.73 1.04 14.08
N THR A 311 5.89 1.81 15.17
CA THR A 311 5.44 3.20 15.24
C THR A 311 6.43 4.12 15.95
N ALA A 312 6.51 5.36 15.50
CA ALA A 312 7.23 6.44 16.17
C ALA A 312 6.23 7.33 16.89
N THR A 313 6.57 7.81 18.08
CA THR A 313 5.67 8.66 18.85
C THR A 313 6.36 9.84 19.53
N SER A 314 5.61 10.93 19.64
CA SER A 314 5.88 12.07 20.53
C SER A 314 5.07 12.00 21.85
N GLY A 315 4.38 10.89 22.13
CA GLY A 315 3.61 10.68 23.36
C GLY A 315 2.35 9.84 23.14
N ASP A 316 1.22 10.51 22.88
CA ASP A 316 -0.10 9.86 22.89
C ASP A 316 -0.29 8.77 21.83
N THR A 317 0.35 8.91 20.65
CA THR A 317 0.18 7.92 19.57
C THR A 317 0.72 6.56 20.02
N GLY A 318 1.86 6.54 20.70
CA GLY A 318 2.43 5.32 21.26
C GLY A 318 1.51 4.72 22.30
N ALA A 319 0.93 5.53 23.19
CA ALA A 319 -0.07 5.07 24.13
C ALA A 319 -1.27 4.41 23.44
N ALA A 320 -1.92 5.11 22.53
CA ALA A 320 -3.11 4.61 21.85
C ALA A 320 -2.84 3.32 21.06
N VAL A 321 -1.70 3.24 20.37
CA VAL A 321 -1.30 2.02 19.65
C VAL A 321 -0.97 0.90 20.64
N ALA A 322 -0.18 1.17 21.67
CA ALA A 322 0.18 0.15 22.67
C ALA A 322 -1.06 -0.48 23.31
N HIS A 323 -2.01 0.35 23.77
CA HIS A 323 -3.25 -0.13 24.40
C HIS A 323 -4.21 -0.79 23.42
N ALA A 324 -4.24 -0.37 22.15
CA ALA A 324 -5.09 -0.99 21.13
C ALA A 324 -4.65 -2.43 20.80
N PHE A 325 -3.33 -2.67 20.78
CA PHE A 325 -2.74 -3.94 20.40
C PHE A 325 -2.24 -4.78 21.59
N TYR A 326 -2.36 -4.28 22.82
CA TYR A 326 -1.93 -5.01 24.02
C TYR A 326 -2.62 -6.37 24.14
N ASN A 327 -1.83 -7.42 24.32
CA ASN A 327 -2.26 -8.82 24.40
C ASN A 327 -3.09 -9.31 23.20
N LYS A 328 -2.99 -8.66 22.03
CA LYS A 328 -3.55 -9.21 20.79
C LYS A 328 -2.68 -10.37 20.32
N PRO A 329 -3.26 -11.57 20.07
CA PRO A 329 -2.49 -12.72 19.63
C PRO A 329 -1.84 -12.43 18.27
N ASN A 330 -0.64 -12.97 18.07
CA ASN A 330 0.15 -12.84 16.84
C ASN A 330 0.52 -11.40 16.44
N ILE A 331 0.38 -10.43 17.34
CA ILE A 331 0.78 -9.04 17.08
C ILE A 331 1.84 -8.61 18.10
N ASP A 332 3.01 -8.23 17.62
CA ASP A 332 4.03 -7.52 18.40
C ASP A 332 3.96 -6.03 18.08
N VAL A 333 4.25 -5.17 19.05
CA VAL A 333 4.24 -3.71 18.87
C VAL A 333 5.59 -3.16 19.29
N VAL A 334 6.22 -2.41 18.39
CA VAL A 334 7.48 -1.72 18.61
C VAL A 334 7.24 -0.22 18.55
N ILE A 335 7.55 0.47 19.65
CA ILE A 335 7.34 1.91 19.81
C ILE A 335 8.69 2.59 20.00
N LEU A 336 9.06 3.43 19.02
CA LEU A 336 10.22 4.31 19.11
C LEU A 336 9.78 5.68 19.63
N TYR A 337 10.46 6.19 20.65
CA TYR A 337 10.16 7.52 21.19
C TYR A 337 11.44 8.25 21.62
N PRO A 338 11.49 9.58 21.48
CA PRO A 338 12.68 10.35 21.83
C PRO A 338 12.88 10.43 23.35
N LYS A 339 14.07 10.04 23.80
CA LYS A 339 14.44 9.99 25.21
C LYS A 339 14.37 11.38 25.84
N GLY A 340 13.60 11.51 26.93
CA GLY A 340 13.49 12.76 27.70
C GLY A 340 12.72 13.89 26.99
N LYS A 341 12.11 13.63 25.83
CA LYS A 341 11.36 14.63 25.05
C LYS A 341 9.84 14.46 25.13
N ILE A 342 9.36 13.48 25.91
CA ILE A 342 7.94 13.22 26.16
C ILE A 342 7.64 13.37 27.66
N SER A 343 6.39 13.72 28.01
CA SER A 343 6.03 13.84 29.42
C SER A 343 6.11 12.47 30.13
N LEU A 344 6.46 12.48 31.42
CA LEU A 344 6.55 11.25 32.21
C LEU A 344 5.21 10.49 32.27
N ALA A 345 4.09 11.22 32.29
CA ALA A 345 2.76 10.62 32.28
C ALA A 345 2.49 9.87 30.96
N GLN A 346 2.74 10.50 29.82
CA GLN A 346 2.59 9.86 28.51
C GLN A 346 3.53 8.67 28.36
N GLN A 347 4.80 8.82 28.77
CA GLN A 347 5.78 7.73 28.72
C GLN A 347 5.27 6.50 29.48
N LYS A 348 4.89 6.67 30.75
CA LYS A 348 4.42 5.57 31.60
C LYS A 348 3.19 4.88 31.03
N LEU A 349 2.36 5.59 30.27
CA LEU A 349 1.11 5.06 29.72
C LEU A 349 1.35 3.91 28.73
N PHE A 350 2.50 3.86 28.05
CA PHE A 350 2.86 2.76 27.15
C PHE A 350 4.09 1.95 27.58
N THR A 351 5.02 2.51 28.35
CA THR A 351 6.23 1.79 28.79
C THR A 351 6.02 0.85 29.97
N THR A 352 4.81 0.80 30.55
CA THR A 352 4.50 -0.03 31.74
C THR A 352 3.61 -1.24 31.43
N LEU A 353 3.32 -1.51 30.15
CA LEU A 353 2.44 -2.60 29.73
C LEU A 353 3.16 -3.97 29.68
N GLY A 354 4.32 -4.03 29.02
CA GLY A 354 5.08 -5.28 28.83
C GLY A 354 4.44 -6.25 27.80
N ASN A 355 4.75 -7.54 27.93
CA ASN A 355 4.32 -8.62 27.02
C ASN A 355 4.71 -8.37 25.56
N ASN A 356 3.72 -8.17 24.69
CA ASN A 356 3.89 -7.94 23.24
C ASN A 356 4.17 -6.46 22.90
N ILE A 357 4.33 -5.60 23.92
CA ILE A 357 4.63 -4.17 23.74
C ILE A 357 6.10 -3.92 24.07
N HIS A 358 6.85 -3.54 23.05
CA HIS A 358 8.28 -3.23 23.11
C HIS A 358 8.49 -1.73 22.90
N CYS A 359 9.07 -1.06 23.90
CA CYS A 359 9.28 0.38 23.85
C CYS A 359 10.78 0.70 23.91
N TYR A 360 11.27 1.44 22.91
CA TYR A 360 12.67 1.83 22.81
C TYR A 360 12.81 3.35 22.87
N ALA A 361 13.53 3.81 23.89
CA ALA A 361 13.91 5.21 24.03
C ALA A 361 15.09 5.51 23.10
N VAL A 362 14.87 6.32 22.07
CA VAL A 362 15.87 6.74 21.09
C VAL A 362 16.60 7.97 21.62
N ASP A 363 17.93 7.94 21.59
CA ASP A 363 18.75 9.12 21.90
C ASP A 363 18.76 10.07 20.70
N GLY A 364 17.71 10.88 20.58
CA GLY A 364 17.47 11.74 19.43
C GLY A 364 16.14 12.50 19.52
N SER A 365 15.74 13.09 18.41
CA SER A 365 14.48 13.82 18.21
C SER A 365 13.33 12.89 17.79
N PHE A 366 12.11 13.43 17.75
CA PHE A 366 10.97 12.72 17.17
C PHE A 366 11.18 12.42 15.68
N ASP A 367 11.82 13.33 14.95
CA ASP A 367 12.11 13.14 13.52
C ASP A 367 13.10 12.00 13.30
N ASP A 368 14.08 11.82 14.18
CA ASP A 368 14.99 10.66 14.14
C ASP A 368 14.23 9.34 14.35
N CYS A 369 13.31 9.31 15.32
CA CYS A 369 12.45 8.14 15.53
C CYS A 369 11.62 7.85 14.26
N GLN A 370 11.05 8.89 13.65
CA GLN A 370 10.24 8.75 12.44
C GLN A 370 11.09 8.30 11.24
N ALA A 371 12.32 8.79 11.11
CA ALA A 371 13.28 8.37 10.11
C ALA A 371 13.66 6.89 10.29
N MET A 372 13.92 6.44 11.52
CA MET A 372 14.19 5.03 11.81
C MET A 372 13.01 4.12 11.41
N VAL A 373 11.79 4.53 11.73
CA VAL A 373 10.58 3.78 11.30
C VAL A 373 10.50 3.73 9.78
N LYS A 374 10.69 4.86 9.08
CA LYS A 374 10.69 4.88 7.61
C LYS A 374 11.76 3.96 7.02
N ASN A 375 12.99 4.01 7.53
CA ASN A 375 14.09 3.17 7.06
C ASN A 375 13.78 1.68 7.27
N ALA A 376 13.19 1.29 8.40
CA ALA A 376 12.75 -0.08 8.63
C ALA A 376 11.68 -0.57 7.62
N PHE A 377 10.82 0.33 7.12
CA PHE A 377 9.87 0.01 6.04
C PHE A 377 10.51 -0.04 4.65
N LEU A 378 11.71 0.51 4.48
CA LEU A 378 12.49 0.40 3.24
C LEU A 378 13.38 -0.86 3.22
N ASP A 379 13.57 -1.51 4.36
CA ASP A 379 14.40 -2.70 4.51
C ASP A 379 13.57 -3.99 4.32
N ASP A 380 13.82 -4.70 3.22
CA ASP A 380 13.10 -5.93 2.86
C ASP A 380 13.40 -7.10 3.80
N GLU A 381 14.60 -7.16 4.38
CA GLU A 381 14.95 -8.19 5.36
C GLU A 381 14.15 -7.99 6.65
N VAL A 382 14.08 -6.75 7.14
CA VAL A 382 13.33 -6.40 8.35
C VAL A 382 11.83 -6.61 8.12
N LYS A 383 11.28 -6.18 6.97
CA LYS A 383 9.87 -6.38 6.63
C LYS A 383 9.50 -7.87 6.57
N SER A 384 10.27 -8.67 5.86
CA SER A 384 9.97 -10.09 5.66
C SER A 384 10.09 -10.90 6.95
N ARG A 385 11.10 -10.63 7.78
CA ARG A 385 11.30 -11.32 9.06
C ARG A 385 10.27 -10.98 10.11
N LEU A 386 9.82 -9.72 10.16
CA LEU A 386 8.95 -9.22 11.24
C LEU A 386 7.47 -9.09 10.84
N GLY A 387 7.14 -9.19 9.55
CA GLY A 387 5.79 -8.89 9.06
C GLY A 387 5.40 -7.45 9.42
N LEU A 388 6.25 -6.49 9.03
CA LEU A 388 6.12 -5.09 9.46
C LEU A 388 4.83 -4.44 8.91
N ASN A 389 4.08 -3.80 9.79
CA ASN A 389 2.93 -2.97 9.43
C ASN A 389 2.95 -1.65 10.23
N SER A 390 2.43 -0.56 9.65
CA SER A 390 2.47 0.78 10.24
C SER A 390 1.14 1.18 10.85
N ALA A 391 1.16 1.61 12.12
CA ALA A 391 -0.01 2.19 12.80
C ALA A 391 -0.08 3.73 12.76
N ASN A 392 0.65 4.37 11.84
CA ASN A 392 0.66 5.83 11.71
C ASN A 392 -0.60 6.38 10.99
N SER A 393 -0.79 7.70 11.01
CA SER A 393 -1.97 8.39 10.44
C SER A 393 -2.11 8.31 8.92
N ILE A 394 -1.18 7.66 8.23
CA ILE A 394 -1.28 7.29 6.81
C ILE A 394 -2.31 6.15 6.63
N ASN A 395 -2.53 5.33 7.66
CA ASN A 395 -3.51 4.26 7.61
C ASN A 395 -4.95 4.80 7.59
N ILE A 396 -5.66 4.57 6.48
CA ILE A 396 -7.01 5.09 6.24
C ILE A 396 -8.04 4.63 7.29
N SER A 397 -7.84 3.47 7.93
CA SER A 397 -8.72 3.01 9.03
C SER A 397 -8.74 3.98 10.21
N ARG A 398 -7.59 4.61 10.52
CA ARG A 398 -7.50 5.62 11.58
C ARG A 398 -8.26 6.89 11.21
N LEU A 399 -8.21 7.29 9.94
CA LEU A 399 -8.89 8.48 9.44
C LEU A 399 -10.40 8.29 9.43
N VAL A 400 -10.89 7.16 8.92
CA VAL A 400 -12.33 6.83 8.87
C VAL A 400 -12.92 6.74 10.28
N ALA A 401 -12.23 6.08 11.21
CA ALA A 401 -12.67 6.00 12.61
C ALA A 401 -12.83 7.39 13.26
N GLN A 402 -12.02 8.36 12.86
CA GLN A 402 -12.10 9.73 13.37
C GLN A 402 -13.33 10.49 12.86
N VAL A 403 -13.87 10.12 11.70
CA VAL A 403 -15.09 10.75 11.17
C VAL A 403 -16.28 10.51 12.10
N CYS A 404 -16.36 9.33 12.72
CA CYS A 404 -17.49 8.89 13.52
C CYS A 404 -17.83 9.83 14.68
N TYR A 405 -16.83 10.32 15.43
CA TYR A 405 -17.10 11.15 16.60
C TYR A 405 -17.58 12.56 16.24
N TYR A 406 -17.39 13.03 15.01
CA TYR A 406 -17.98 14.30 14.57
C TYR A 406 -19.48 14.17 14.36
N PHE A 407 -19.94 13.05 13.78
CA PHE A 407 -21.37 12.74 13.70
C PHE A 407 -21.99 12.60 15.08
N GLU A 408 -21.31 11.91 15.99
CA GLU A 408 -21.75 11.77 17.38
C GLU A 408 -21.85 13.14 18.08
N ALA A 409 -20.86 14.02 17.91
CA ALA A 409 -20.91 15.38 18.46
C ALA A 409 -22.12 16.17 17.95
N ILE A 410 -22.35 16.18 16.64
CA ILE A 410 -23.49 16.88 16.04
C ILE A 410 -24.83 16.25 16.43
N ALA A 411 -24.89 14.93 16.62
CA ALA A 411 -26.10 14.24 17.09
C ALA A 411 -26.51 14.69 18.51
N GLN A 412 -25.54 15.01 19.37
CA GLN A 412 -25.77 15.51 20.72
C GLN A 412 -26.28 16.96 20.77
N LEU A 413 -26.13 17.73 19.68
CA LEU A 413 -26.70 19.07 19.57
C LEU A 413 -28.22 19.06 19.30
N PRO A 414 -28.98 20.06 19.78
CA PRO A 414 -30.37 20.28 19.38
C PRO A 414 -30.49 20.40 17.86
N LYS A 415 -31.52 19.77 17.28
CA LYS A 415 -31.71 19.68 15.82
C LYS A 415 -31.61 21.04 15.11
N GLN A 416 -32.12 22.11 15.73
CA GLN A 416 -32.12 23.47 15.20
C GLN A 416 -30.73 24.13 15.19
N GLN A 417 -29.79 23.64 16.00
CA GLN A 417 -28.45 24.20 16.13
C GLN A 417 -27.42 23.49 15.23
N ARG A 418 -27.70 22.24 14.80
CA ARG A 418 -26.77 21.40 14.04
C ARG A 418 -26.23 22.09 12.78
N ALA A 419 -27.11 22.63 11.94
CA ALA A 419 -26.72 23.26 10.68
C ALA A 419 -25.84 24.51 10.85
N ASN A 420 -25.83 25.13 12.03
CA ASN A 420 -25.05 26.33 12.33
C ASN A 420 -23.77 26.01 13.12
N ALA A 421 -23.44 24.72 13.32
CA ALA A 421 -22.28 24.32 14.09
C ALA A 421 -20.98 24.82 13.45
N HIS A 422 -20.09 25.37 14.28
CA HIS A 422 -18.70 25.67 13.92
C HIS A 422 -17.80 24.71 14.71
N ILE A 423 -17.07 23.86 13.99
CA ILE A 423 -16.12 22.93 14.59
C ILE A 423 -14.71 23.53 14.48
N SER A 424 -14.07 23.70 15.63
CA SER A 424 -12.67 24.13 15.74
C SER A 424 -11.82 22.95 16.21
N VAL A 425 -10.78 22.60 15.44
CA VAL A 425 -9.96 21.41 15.65
C VAL A 425 -8.51 21.81 15.93
N PRO A 426 -8.00 21.58 17.15
CA PRO A 426 -6.57 21.69 17.44
C PRO A 426 -5.77 20.74 16.54
N SER A 427 -4.89 21.29 15.71
CA SER A 427 -4.27 20.61 14.58
C SER A 427 -2.74 20.65 14.65
N GLY A 428 -2.13 19.47 14.56
CA GLY A 428 -0.69 19.27 14.35
C GLY A 428 -0.44 18.64 12.99
N ASN A 429 -0.61 17.32 12.89
CA ASN A 429 -0.49 16.55 11.63
C ASN A 429 -1.75 16.57 10.74
N PHE A 430 -2.73 17.43 11.03
CA PHE A 430 -3.95 17.64 10.24
C PHE A 430 -4.91 16.45 10.02
N GLY A 431 -4.60 15.22 10.45
CA GLY A 431 -5.49 14.06 10.29
C GLY A 431 -6.89 14.25 10.92
N ASN A 432 -6.96 14.86 12.11
CA ASN A 432 -8.23 15.06 12.81
C ASN A 432 -9.15 16.08 12.09
N VAL A 433 -8.59 17.20 11.61
CA VAL A 433 -9.39 18.17 10.84
C VAL A 433 -9.74 17.61 9.46
N CYS A 434 -8.88 16.79 8.85
CA CYS A 434 -9.19 16.06 7.62
C CYS A 434 -10.40 15.13 7.83
N ALA A 435 -10.50 14.41 8.96
CA ALA A 435 -11.68 13.63 9.28
C ALA A 435 -12.95 14.48 9.43
N ALA A 436 -12.85 15.69 9.99
CA ALA A 436 -13.97 16.63 10.05
C ALA A 436 -14.41 17.08 8.64
N MET A 437 -13.43 17.35 7.76
CA MET A 437 -13.67 17.70 6.36
C MET A 437 -14.33 16.56 5.60
N ILE A 438 -13.87 15.32 5.79
CA ILE A 438 -14.54 14.13 5.25
C ILE A 438 -15.97 14.07 5.79
N GLY A 439 -16.17 14.26 7.10
CA GLY A 439 -17.50 14.35 7.72
C GLY A 439 -18.42 15.34 7.00
N ALA A 440 -17.95 16.57 6.79
CA ALA A 440 -18.69 17.61 6.07
C ALA A 440 -19.01 17.19 4.62
N VAL A 441 -18.04 16.57 3.96
CA VAL A 441 -18.16 16.00 2.60
C VAL A 441 -18.98 14.71 2.60
N ILE A 442 -19.41 14.12 3.72
CA ILE A 442 -20.30 12.94 3.75
C ILE A 442 -21.65 13.22 4.45
N GLY A 443 -21.95 14.50 4.70
CA GLY A 443 -23.30 14.95 5.08
C GLY A 443 -23.42 15.43 6.51
N LEU A 444 -22.31 15.59 7.22
CA LEU A 444 -22.29 16.20 8.54
C LEU A 444 -22.75 17.67 8.42
N PRO A 445 -23.85 18.08 9.09
CA PRO A 445 -24.31 19.45 9.02
C PRO A 445 -23.37 20.33 9.86
N VAL A 446 -22.46 21.03 9.18
CA VAL A 446 -21.49 21.94 9.77
C VAL A 446 -21.39 23.20 8.91
N ALA A 447 -21.52 24.37 9.53
CA ALA A 447 -21.43 25.65 8.83
C ALA A 447 -19.98 26.09 8.59
N LYS A 448 -19.09 25.73 9.51
CA LYS A 448 -17.68 26.17 9.47
C LYS A 448 -16.76 25.14 10.10
N LEU A 449 -15.61 24.93 9.47
CA LEU A 449 -14.48 24.18 10.01
C LEU A 449 -13.28 25.13 10.23
N SER A 450 -12.51 24.90 11.28
CA SER A 450 -11.26 25.63 11.51
C SER A 450 -10.19 24.69 12.05
N ALA A 451 -9.02 24.69 11.42
CA ALA A 451 -7.82 24.10 11.97
C ALA A 451 -7.11 25.14 12.82
N THR A 452 -6.90 24.87 14.11
CA THR A 452 -6.18 25.77 15.03
C THR A 452 -4.83 25.16 15.38
N THR A 453 -3.75 25.88 15.09
CA THR A 453 -2.38 25.44 15.42
C THR A 453 -1.86 26.19 16.64
N ASN A 454 -0.77 25.70 17.22
CA ASN A 454 0.02 26.45 18.21
C ASN A 454 1.04 27.35 17.48
N GLN A 455 2.15 27.70 18.14
CA GLN A 455 3.26 28.47 17.56
C GLN A 455 3.88 27.81 16.30
N ASN A 456 3.66 26.51 16.10
CA ASN A 456 4.03 25.80 14.87
C ASN A 456 2.96 26.06 13.81
N ASP A 457 3.06 27.21 13.16
CA ASP A 457 2.03 27.84 12.32
C ASP A 457 2.30 27.71 10.81
N THR A 458 3.03 26.66 10.39
CA THR A 458 3.38 26.42 8.98
C THR A 458 2.16 26.45 8.06
N VAL A 459 1.09 25.74 8.43
CA VAL A 459 -0.14 25.70 7.62
C VAL A 459 -0.91 27.02 7.64
N PRO A 460 -1.15 27.68 8.80
CA PRO A 460 -1.72 29.03 8.80
C PRO A 460 -0.98 30.02 7.90
N ARG A 461 0.36 30.06 7.95
CA ARG A 461 1.16 30.94 7.07
C ARG A 461 0.98 30.56 5.61
N PHE A 462 1.13 29.28 5.27
CA PHE A 462 0.88 28.77 3.93
C PHE A 462 -0.52 29.13 3.41
N MET A 463 -1.55 29.11 4.26
CA MET A 463 -2.90 29.48 3.85
C MET A 463 -3.02 30.96 3.46
N LEU A 464 -2.22 31.84 4.07
CA LEU A 464 -2.17 33.28 3.82
C LEU A 464 -1.34 33.63 2.58
N ASP A 465 -0.12 33.10 2.46
CA ASP A 465 0.88 33.54 1.48
C ASP A 465 1.21 32.50 0.39
N LYS A 466 0.68 31.26 0.51
CA LYS A 466 0.94 30.11 -0.37
C LYS A 466 2.38 29.61 -0.39
N ASN A 467 3.21 30.01 0.58
CA ASN A 467 4.58 29.58 0.71
C ASN A 467 4.74 28.49 1.78
N TRP A 468 5.24 27.32 1.39
CA TRP A 468 5.50 26.24 2.35
C TRP A 468 6.88 26.40 2.98
N ALA A 469 6.93 27.04 4.16
CA ALA A 469 8.15 27.32 4.90
C ALA A 469 8.04 26.88 6.38
N PRO A 470 8.33 25.62 6.73
CA PRO A 470 8.30 25.16 8.11
C PRO A 470 9.41 25.79 8.96
N ASN A 471 9.08 26.16 10.21
CA ASN A 471 10.08 26.61 11.18
C ASN A 471 10.77 25.39 11.82
N ALA A 472 12.03 25.54 12.24
CA ALA A 472 12.68 24.54 13.10
C ALA A 472 12.02 24.57 14.50
N THR A 473 11.64 23.41 15.02
CA THR A 473 10.87 23.27 16.27
C THR A 473 11.57 22.41 17.32
#